data_AF-A0A9E4DTR3-F1
#
_entry.id   AF-A0A9E4DTR3-F1
#
_cell.length_a   1.000
_cell.length_b   1.000
_cell.length_c   1.000
_cell.angle_alpha   90.00
_cell.angle_beta   90.00
_cell.angle_gamma   90.00
#
_symmetry.space_group_name_H-M   'P 1'
#
loop_
_entity.id
_entity.type
_entity.pdbx_description
1 polymer ?
#
loop_
_entity_poly.entity_id
_entity_poly.type
_entity_poly.pdbx_seq_one_letter_code
_entity_poly.pdbx_strand_id
1 'polypeptide(L)' 'MARSTKMSVLKRQRERKKAEKAAQKRELKALRKDAKIEAETGQQVATRDDLESYGVVEGEEEAEQV' A
#
# COMPACT_ATOMS: atom_id res chain seq x y z
N MET A 1 -4.74 -1.76 -54.29
CA MET A 1 -5.61 -2.16 -53.16
C MET A 1 -5.07 -1.55 -51.86
N ALA A 2 -5.48 -0.33 -51.52
CA ALA A 2 -5.04 0.33 -50.28
C ALA A 2 -5.71 -0.36 -49.08
N ARG A 3 -4.92 -1.12 -48.30
CA ARG A 3 -5.41 -1.83 -47.11
C ARG A 3 -5.70 -0.77 -46.05
N SER A 4 -6.94 -0.71 -45.57
CA SER A 4 -7.37 0.29 -44.59
C SER A 4 -6.46 0.29 -43.35
N THR A 5 -5.76 1.39 -43.11
CA THR A 5 -4.83 1.61 -41.98
C THR A 5 -5.53 1.68 -40.62
N LYS A 6 -6.86 1.50 -40.57
CA LYS A 6 -7.66 1.60 -39.36
C LYS A 6 -7.56 0.30 -38.57
N MET A 7 -7.14 0.40 -37.32
CA MET A 7 -7.14 -0.73 -36.41
C MET A 7 -8.55 -1.32 -36.24
N SER A 8 -8.61 -2.64 -36.11
CA SER A 8 -9.84 -3.35 -35.78
C SER A 8 -10.42 -2.87 -34.44
N VAL A 9 -11.74 -2.89 -34.33
CA VAL A 9 -12.48 -2.45 -33.13
C VAL A 9 -11.98 -3.18 -31.88
N LEU A 10 -11.76 -4.49 -31.98
CA LEU A 10 -11.23 -5.30 -30.89
C LEU A 10 -9.83 -4.85 -30.44
N LYS A 11 -8.95 -4.50 -31.38
CA LYS A 11 -7.60 -4.02 -31.05
C LYS A 11 -7.69 -2.66 -30.32
N ARG A 12 -8.54 -1.75 -30.79
CA ARG A 12 -8.81 -0.46 -30.12
C ARG A 12 -9.33 -0.65 -28.69
N GLN A 13 -10.26 -1.58 -28.49
CA GLN A 13 -10.80 -1.89 -27.15
C GLN A 13 -9.73 -2.48 -26.22
N ARG A 14 -8.87 -3.37 -26.72
CA ARG A 14 -7.75 -3.93 -25.95
C ARG A 14 -6.77 -2.85 -25.52
N GLU A 15 -6.41 -1.95 -26.42
CA GLU A 15 -5.50 -0.84 -26.12
C GLU A 15 -6.09 0.12 -25.08
N ARG A 16 -7.38 0.48 -25.22
CA ARG A 16 -8.09 1.28 -24.22
C ARG A 16 -8.08 0.63 -22.83
N LYS A 17 -8.46 -0.66 -22.74
CA LYS A 17 -8.44 -1.40 -21.47
C LYS A 17 -7.04 -1.52 -20.87
N LYS A 18 -6.00 -1.66 -21.70
CA LYS A 18 -4.60 -1.71 -21.24
C LYS A 18 -4.15 -0.35 -20.69
N ALA A 19 -4.54 0.75 -21.34
CA ALA A 19 -4.25 2.10 -20.86
C ALA A 19 -4.96 2.40 -19.54
N GLU A 20 -6.25 2.07 -19.42
CA GLU A 20 -7.04 2.24 -18.19
C GLU A 20 -6.42 1.44 -17.02
N LYS A 21 -6.08 0.17 -17.24
CA LYS A 21 -5.40 -0.65 -16.21
C LYS A 21 -4.03 -0.09 -15.82
N ALA A 22 -3.28 0.48 -16.77
CA ALA A 22 -1.98 1.06 -16.48
C ALA A 22 -2.10 2.33 -15.62
N ALA A 23 -3.11 3.17 -15.88
CA ALA A 23 -3.40 4.35 -15.07
C ALA A 23 -3.78 3.95 -13.63
N GLN A 24 -4.73 3.02 -13.46
CA GLN A 24 -5.12 2.51 -12.15
C GLN A 24 -3.95 1.90 -11.38
N LYS A 25 -3.07 1.16 -12.06
CA LYS A 25 -1.86 0.60 -11.42
C LYS A 25 -0.90 1.69 -10.94
N ARG A 26 -0.81 2.84 -11.62
CA ARG A 26 0.03 3.96 -11.19
C ARG A 26 -0.56 4.63 -9.95
N GLU A 27 -1.86 4.88 -9.94
CA GLU A 27 -2.58 5.45 -8.78
C GLU A 27 -2.46 4.54 -7.55
N LEU A 28 -2.71 3.23 -7.69
CA LEU A 28 -2.54 2.27 -6.60
C LEU A 28 -1.09 2.20 -6.10
N LYS A 29 -0.10 2.37 -6.99
CA LYS A 29 1.31 2.40 -6.58
C LYS A 29 1.67 3.70 -5.86
N ALA A 30 1.06 4.83 -6.22
CA ALA A 30 1.21 6.09 -5.50
C ALA A 30 0.63 5.97 -4.09
N LEU A 31 -0.62 5.53 -3.95
CA LEU A 31 -1.27 5.31 -2.65
C LEU A 31 -0.47 4.37 -1.74
N ARG A 32 0.08 3.28 -2.28
CA ARG A 32 0.93 2.37 -1.49
C ARG A 32 2.25 2.98 -1.09
N LYS A 33 2.81 3.87 -1.90
CA LYS A 33 4.03 4.60 -1.51
C LYS A 33 3.71 5.59 -0.40
N ASP A 34 2.61 6.32 -0.52
CA ASP A 34 2.19 7.29 0.49
C ASP A 34 1.90 6.58 1.82
N ALA A 35 1.12 5.50 1.81
CA ALA A 35 0.86 4.68 2.98
C ALA A 35 2.14 4.02 3.55
N LYS A 36 3.10 3.64 2.69
CA LYS A 36 4.39 3.11 3.13
C LYS A 36 5.26 4.20 3.76
N ILE A 37 5.24 5.42 3.22
CA ILE A 37 5.93 6.56 3.81
C ILE A 37 5.30 6.90 5.15
N GLU A 38 3.97 6.91 5.27
CA GLU A 38 3.27 7.07 6.56
C GLU A 38 3.63 5.97 7.55
N ALA A 39 3.78 4.72 7.11
CA ALA A 39 4.20 3.61 7.97
C ALA A 39 5.69 3.64 8.34
N GLU A 40 6.57 4.15 7.47
CA GLU A 40 8.02 4.28 7.72
C GLU A 40 8.36 5.56 8.51
N THR A 41 7.55 6.62 8.41
CA THR A 41 7.73 7.89 9.14
C THR A 41 6.92 7.96 10.43
N GLY A 42 5.82 7.22 10.52
CA GLY A 42 5.09 6.99 11.75
C GLY A 42 5.87 6.01 12.60
N GLN A 43 6.60 6.51 13.58
CA GLN A 43 7.19 5.70 14.65
C GLN A 43 6.02 5.00 15.36
N GLN A 44 5.66 3.78 14.93
CA GLN A 44 4.59 2.98 15.50
C GLN A 44 5.09 2.42 16.83
N VAL A 45 5.09 3.29 17.84
CA VAL A 45 5.40 2.91 19.22
C VAL A 45 4.13 2.26 19.77
N ALA A 46 4.24 1.01 20.21
CA ALA A 46 3.16 0.31 20.90
C ALA A 46 2.74 1.12 22.13
N THR A 47 1.44 1.26 22.34
CA THR A 47 0.93 1.93 23.54
C THR A 47 1.14 1.04 24.78
N ARG A 48 1.05 1.62 25.98
CA ARG A 48 1.18 0.86 27.24
C ARG A 48 0.19 -0.29 27.30
N ASP A 49 -1.08 -0.03 26.93
CA ASP A 49 -2.15 -1.02 26.90
C ASP A 49 -1.84 -2.19 25.93
N ASP A 50 -1.23 -1.89 24.78
CA ASP A 50 -0.79 -2.92 23.84
C ASP A 50 0.25 -3.84 24.52
N LEU A 51 1.24 -3.26 25.20
CA LEU A 51 2.31 -4.00 25.88
C LEU A 51 1.80 -4.80 27.09
N GLU A 52 0.83 -4.28 27.84
CA GLU A 52 0.17 -4.97 28.95
C GLU A 52 -0.59 -6.22 28.46
N SER A 53 -1.24 -6.14 27.29
CA SER A 53 -1.93 -7.28 26.69
C SER A 53 -1.00 -8.46 26.32
N TYR A 54 0.27 -8.15 26.03
CA TYR A 54 1.30 -9.15 25.76
C TYR A 54 2.02 -9.61 27.03
N GLY A 55 1.65 -9.12 28.21
CA GLY A 55 2.32 -9.41 29.48
C GLY A 55 3.75 -8.87 29.55
N VAL A 56 4.07 -7.85 28.75
CA VAL A 56 5.42 -7.24 28.71
C VAL A 56 5.60 -6.23 29.83
N VAL A 57 4.50 -5.64 30.32
CA VAL A 57 4.48 -4.73 31.46
C VAL A 57 3.77 -5.44 32.60
N GLU A 58 4.52 -6.17 33.41
CA GLU A 58 4.05 -6.60 34.73
C GLU A 58 4.12 -5.35 35.63
N GLY A 59 2.94 -4.91 36.09
CA GLY A 59 2.77 -3.59 36.70
C GLY A 59 3.77 -3.30 37.80
N GLU A 60 4.49 -2.18 37.68
CA GLU A 60 5.11 -1.33 38.72
C GLU A 60 5.80 -1.98 39.94
N GLU A 61 6.05 -3.29 39.99
CA GLU A 61 6.70 -3.99 41.12
C GLU A 61 8.14 -4.45 40.83
N GLU A 62 8.61 -4.42 39.57
CA GLU A 62 9.95 -4.89 39.16
C GLU A 62 10.85 -3.75 38.63
N ALA A 63 10.72 -2.53 39.18
CA ALA A 63 11.65 -1.41 38.92
C ALA A 63 12.80 -1.32 39.94
N GLU A 64 12.96 -2.32 40.81
CA GLU A 64 14.12 -2.49 41.68
C GLU A 64 14.49 -3.97 41.77
N GLN A 65 15.39 -4.45 40.90
CA GLN A 65 16.44 -5.40 41.29
C GLN A 65 17.51 -5.59 40.20
N VAL A 66 18.72 -5.16 40.59
CA VAL A 66 20.08 -5.48 40.09
C VAL A 66 20.59 -4.74 38.85
#